data_AF-A0AA40YH06-F1
#
_entry.id   AF-A0AA40YH06-F1
#
_cell.length_a   1.000
_cell.length_b   1.000
_cell.length_c   1.000
_cell.angle_alpha   90.00
_cell.angle_beta   90.00
_cell.angle_gamma   90.00
#
_symmetry.space_group_name_H-M   'P 1'
#
loop_
_entity.id
_entity.type
_entity.pdbx_description
1 polymer ?
#
loop_
_entity_poly.entity_id
_entity_poly.type
_entity_poly.pdbx_seq_one_letter_code
_entity_poly.pdbx_strand_id
1 'polypeptide(L)'
;MQKAADADGDIVSMPVAGTGLAVQLRTGDAATVLTHVIRRFHYEVDALGRHGEPNPLKGWVTPSAIRDSRSPESNQASGTAVVIRPGSYPPGARDGFTEGQRLVIRDVLADTEGVVRWGGDDRRPYEGLFYLAVPPADARLARVAAKVRAWNEAPGAGAGAVPDVAEPARRRRAARYL
;
A
#
# COMPACT_ATOMS: atom_id res chain seq x y z
N MET A 1 4.30 8.16 -20.33
CA MET A 1 4.70 7.61 -19.01
C MET A 1 6.08 8.14 -18.66
N GLN A 2 6.35 8.39 -17.38
CA GLN A 2 7.62 8.99 -16.94
C GLN A 2 8.79 8.02 -17.07
N LYS A 3 10.00 8.58 -17.23
CA LYS A 3 11.25 7.83 -17.47
C LYS A 3 12.21 7.86 -16.29
N ALA A 4 11.99 8.75 -15.32
CA ALA A 4 12.76 8.89 -14.09
C ALA A 4 11.84 9.36 -12.94
N ALA A 5 12.18 8.98 -11.72
CA ALA A 5 11.63 9.56 -10.49
C ALA A 5 12.42 10.82 -10.11
N ASP A 6 11.79 11.75 -9.38
CA ASP A 6 12.44 12.96 -8.83
C ASP A 6 13.06 13.88 -9.91
N ALA A 7 12.53 13.85 -11.13
CA ALA A 7 12.99 14.64 -12.28
C ALA A 7 11.91 15.64 -12.77
N ASP A 8 11.39 16.44 -11.84
CA ASP A 8 10.28 17.40 -12.05
C ASP A 8 8.99 16.76 -12.60
N GLY A 9 8.82 15.47 -12.32
CA GLY A 9 7.67 14.66 -12.71
C GLY A 9 6.66 14.43 -11.59
N ASP A 10 5.75 13.48 -11.83
CA ASP A 10 4.69 13.08 -10.92
C ASP A 10 5.17 11.91 -10.04
N ILE A 11 6.29 11.27 -10.37
CA ILE A 11 6.87 10.22 -9.55
C ILE A 11 7.93 10.86 -8.65
N VAL A 12 7.70 10.78 -7.34
CA VAL A 12 8.62 11.34 -6.34
C VAL A 12 8.88 10.34 -5.22
N SER A 13 10.03 10.48 -4.58
CA SER A 13 10.40 9.76 -3.37
C SER A 13 9.58 10.26 -2.17
N MET A 14 8.57 9.49 -1.77
CA MET A 14 7.67 9.81 -0.67
C MET A 14 8.17 9.21 0.64
N PRO A 15 8.46 10.01 1.69
CA PRO A 15 8.78 9.47 3.00
C PRO A 15 7.55 8.81 3.62
N VAL A 16 7.76 7.67 4.30
CA VAL A 16 6.72 6.98 5.06
C VAL A 16 6.90 7.32 6.54
N ALA A 17 6.07 8.23 7.03
CA ALA A 17 6.16 8.76 8.38
C ALA A 17 6.25 7.65 9.45
N GLY A 18 7.20 7.81 10.37
CA GLY A 18 7.40 6.89 11.49
C GLY A 18 8.19 5.62 11.19
N THR A 19 8.54 5.35 9.91
CA THR A 19 9.29 4.14 9.51
C THR A 19 10.76 4.39 9.20
N GLY A 20 11.14 5.66 8.94
CA GLY A 20 12.47 6.00 8.41
C GLY A 20 12.69 5.58 6.94
N LEU A 21 11.67 5.05 6.26
CA LEU A 21 11.73 4.61 4.87
C LEU A 21 11.15 5.63 3.92
N ALA A 22 11.52 5.54 2.64
CA ALA A 22 10.90 6.26 1.54
C ALA A 22 10.60 5.31 0.37
N VAL A 23 9.64 5.68 -0.47
CA VAL A 23 9.25 4.89 -1.65
C VAL A 23 8.86 5.81 -2.80
N GLN A 24 9.30 5.48 -4.01
CA GLN A 24 8.94 6.23 -5.22
C GLN A 24 7.48 5.97 -5.60
N LEU A 25 6.64 6.99 -5.59
CA LEU A 25 5.21 6.89 -5.86
C LEU A 25 4.73 8.08 -6.70
N ARG A 26 3.57 7.92 -7.32
CA ARG A 26 2.85 9.05 -7.92
C ARG A 26 2.44 10.02 -6.82
N THR A 27 2.73 11.30 -7.01
CA THR A 27 2.38 12.42 -6.13
C THR A 27 0.86 12.52 -5.89
N GLY A 28 0.47 13.32 -4.90
CA GLY A 28 -0.94 13.60 -4.60
C GLY A 28 -1.63 12.47 -3.85
N ASP A 29 -2.85 12.15 -4.26
CA ASP A 29 -3.72 11.22 -3.54
C ASP A 29 -3.20 9.78 -3.56
N ALA A 30 -2.56 9.35 -4.65
CA ALA A 30 -1.95 8.02 -4.76
C ALA A 30 -0.86 7.82 -3.70
N ALA A 31 0.10 8.74 -3.60
CA ALA A 31 1.13 8.73 -2.56
C ALA A 31 0.52 8.74 -1.15
N THR A 32 -0.51 9.56 -0.93
CA THR A 32 -1.15 9.70 0.39
C THR A 32 -1.76 8.38 0.85
N VAL A 33 -2.51 7.69 -0.02
CA VAL A 33 -3.15 6.42 0.33
C VAL A 33 -2.14 5.28 0.44
N LEU A 34 -1.19 5.17 -0.49
CA LEU A 34 -0.20 4.08 -0.46
C LEU A 34 0.79 4.20 0.70
N THR A 35 1.22 5.40 1.08
CA THR A 35 2.04 5.60 2.29
C THR A 35 1.28 5.27 3.57
N HIS A 36 -0.04 5.51 3.62
CA HIS A 36 -0.88 5.06 4.73
C HIS A 36 -0.92 3.53 4.83
N VAL A 37 -1.07 2.82 3.71
CA VAL A 37 -1.02 1.34 3.67
C VAL A 37 0.31 0.82 4.23
N ILE A 38 1.44 1.39 3.77
CA ILE A 38 2.77 0.99 4.25
C ILE A 38 2.93 1.25 5.75
N ARG A 39 2.46 2.42 6.22
CA ARG A 39 2.56 2.79 7.63
C ARG A 39 1.74 1.86 8.52
N ARG A 40 0.51 1.52 8.12
CA ARG A 40 -0.33 0.53 8.85
C ARG A 40 0.33 -0.85 8.84
N PHE A 41 0.87 -1.28 7.70
CA PHE A 41 1.62 -2.54 7.62
C PHE A 41 2.78 -2.57 8.62
N HIS A 42 3.61 -1.51 8.64
CA HIS A 42 4.77 -1.41 9.51
C HIS A 42 4.39 -1.52 11.00
N TYR A 43 3.33 -0.83 11.43
CA TYR A 43 2.95 -0.84 12.84
C TYR A 43 2.13 -2.04 13.29
N GLU A 44 1.36 -2.66 12.39
CA GLU A 44 0.29 -3.58 12.80
C GLU A 44 0.42 -4.97 12.17
N VAL A 45 1.22 -5.14 11.11
CA VAL A 45 1.46 -6.43 10.47
C VAL A 45 2.85 -6.94 10.79
N ASP A 46 3.88 -6.19 10.38
CA ASP A 46 5.26 -6.48 10.71
C ASP A 46 6.14 -5.24 10.47
N ALA A 47 6.97 -4.90 11.46
CA ALA A 47 7.86 -3.75 11.42
C ALA A 47 8.89 -3.87 10.29
N LEU A 48 8.84 -2.90 9.37
CA LEU A 48 9.77 -2.69 8.25
C LEU A 48 11.00 -1.87 8.66
N GLY A 49 12.10 -2.02 7.93
CA GLY A 49 13.31 -1.21 8.11
C GLY A 49 14.24 -1.72 9.20
N ARG A 50 14.21 -3.03 9.48
CA ARG A 50 15.12 -3.65 10.45
C ARG A 50 16.56 -3.51 9.97
N HIS A 51 17.51 -3.42 10.90
CA HIS A 51 18.92 -3.31 10.55
C HIS A 51 19.35 -4.47 9.64
N GLY A 52 19.91 -4.13 8.47
CA GLY A 52 20.32 -5.11 7.46
C GLY A 52 19.20 -5.67 6.58
N GLU A 53 17.96 -5.20 6.70
CA GLU A 53 16.84 -5.61 5.84
C GLU A 53 17.04 -5.07 4.41
N PRO A 54 17.22 -5.95 3.40
CA PRO A 54 17.40 -5.50 2.03
C PRO A 54 16.05 -5.16 1.40
N ASN A 55 15.94 -3.96 0.84
CA ASN A 55 14.81 -3.53 0.00
C ASN A 55 13.42 -3.72 0.65
N PRO A 56 13.12 -3.08 1.78
CA PRO A 56 11.84 -3.25 2.47
C PRO A 56 10.64 -2.79 1.63
N LEU A 57 10.85 -1.87 0.68
CA LEU A 57 9.82 -1.32 -0.19
C LEU A 57 10.32 -1.22 -1.63
N LYS A 58 9.43 -1.51 -2.58
CA LYS A 58 9.65 -1.28 -4.01
C LYS A 58 8.42 -0.58 -4.61
N GLY A 59 8.59 0.68 -4.97
CA GLY A 59 7.55 1.52 -5.57
C GLY A 59 7.60 1.52 -7.09
N TRP A 60 7.71 2.71 -7.66
CA TRP A 60 7.75 2.93 -9.11
C TRP A 60 8.90 2.19 -9.80
N VAL A 61 8.64 1.74 -11.03
CA VAL A 61 9.64 1.20 -11.94
C VAL A 61 9.46 1.83 -13.31
N THR A 62 10.52 1.85 -14.13
CA THR A 62 10.39 2.34 -15.50
C THR A 62 9.38 1.48 -16.28
N PRO A 63 8.57 2.07 -17.18
CA PRO A 63 7.61 1.32 -18.00
C PRO A 63 8.25 0.18 -18.81
N SER A 64 9.50 0.36 -19.24
CA SER A 64 10.27 -0.66 -19.97
C SER A 64 10.60 -1.90 -19.13
N ALA A 65 10.52 -1.82 -17.80
CA ALA A 65 10.70 -2.95 -16.90
C ALA A 65 9.43 -3.81 -16.74
N ILE A 66 8.27 -3.33 -17.20
CA ILE A 66 7.01 -4.07 -17.14
C ILE A 66 6.95 -5.06 -18.30
N ARG A 67 6.84 -6.34 -17.96
CA ARG A 67 6.74 -7.43 -18.95
C ARG A 67 5.31 -7.72 -19.39
N ASP A 68 4.34 -7.50 -18.52
CA ASP A 68 2.91 -7.71 -18.79
C ASP A 68 2.12 -6.49 -18.29
N SER A 69 1.59 -5.71 -19.22
CA SER A 69 0.79 -4.51 -18.90
C SER A 69 -0.60 -4.83 -18.35
N ARG A 70 -1.03 -6.09 -18.41
CA ARG A 70 -2.31 -6.54 -17.84
C ARG A 70 -2.15 -7.06 -16.41
N SER A 71 -0.92 -7.21 -15.93
CA SER A 71 -0.68 -7.68 -14.58
C SER A 71 -0.84 -6.54 -13.57
N PRO A 72 -1.29 -6.82 -12.33
CA PRO A 72 -1.41 -5.81 -11.28
C PRO A 72 -0.10 -5.04 -11.01
N GLU A 73 1.05 -5.69 -11.17
CA GLU A 73 2.40 -5.10 -11.02
C GLU A 73 2.65 -3.96 -12.01
N SER A 74 1.95 -3.92 -13.15
CA SER A 74 2.06 -2.83 -14.13
C SER A 74 1.74 -1.46 -13.54
N ASN A 75 0.94 -1.40 -12.46
CA ASN A 75 0.66 -0.17 -11.71
C ASN A 75 1.93 0.48 -11.10
N GLN A 76 3.03 -0.28 -10.95
CA GLN A 76 4.31 0.31 -10.56
C GLN A 76 4.82 1.29 -11.62
N ALA A 77 4.56 1.08 -12.91
CA ALA A 77 5.00 2.00 -13.96
C ALA A 77 4.30 3.36 -13.95
N SER A 78 3.10 3.42 -13.38
CA SER A 78 2.36 4.66 -13.13
C SER A 78 2.58 5.24 -11.73
N GLY A 79 3.34 4.56 -10.87
CA GLY A 79 3.59 4.96 -9.48
C GLY A 79 2.38 4.73 -8.56
N THR A 80 1.46 3.86 -8.95
CA THR A 80 0.19 3.59 -8.28
C THR A 80 0.15 2.22 -7.62
N ALA A 81 1.33 1.64 -7.36
CA ALA A 81 1.49 0.41 -6.59
C ALA A 81 2.80 0.42 -5.80
N VAL A 82 2.81 -0.37 -4.74
CA VAL A 82 3.99 -0.67 -3.92
C VAL A 82 4.05 -2.16 -3.65
N VAL A 83 5.27 -2.71 -3.66
CA VAL A 83 5.56 -4.04 -3.13
C VAL A 83 6.30 -3.88 -1.81
N ILE A 84 5.72 -4.41 -0.73
CA ILE A 84 6.34 -4.55 0.57
C ILE A 84 7.13 -5.86 0.60
N ARG A 85 8.40 -5.82 1.01
CA ARG A 85 9.33 -6.95 1.08
C ARG A 85 9.26 -7.87 -0.14
N PRO A 86 9.61 -7.38 -1.35
CA PRO A 86 9.57 -8.18 -2.57
C PRO A 86 10.39 -9.48 -2.51
N GLY A 87 11.44 -9.54 -1.67
CA GLY A 87 12.23 -10.75 -1.46
C GLY A 87 11.59 -11.78 -0.52
N SER A 88 10.73 -11.35 0.40
CA SER A 88 10.03 -12.23 1.35
C SER A 88 8.69 -12.72 0.85
N TYR A 89 8.03 -11.95 -0.02
CA TYR A 89 6.70 -12.26 -0.56
C TYR A 89 6.71 -12.30 -2.10
N PRO A 90 7.47 -13.23 -2.74
CA PRO A 90 7.60 -13.23 -4.19
C PRO A 90 6.29 -13.61 -4.91
N PRO A 91 6.11 -13.20 -6.18
CA PRO A 91 4.91 -13.53 -6.95
C PRO A 91 4.69 -15.05 -7.09
N GLY A 92 3.49 -15.50 -6.78
CA GLY A 92 3.06 -16.90 -6.77
C GLY A 92 3.16 -17.58 -5.41
N ALA A 93 3.88 -16.99 -4.45
CA ALA A 93 3.93 -17.49 -3.07
C ALA A 93 2.63 -17.18 -2.32
N ARG A 94 2.30 -18.05 -1.36
CA ARG A 94 1.14 -17.96 -0.47
C ARG A 94 1.59 -18.21 0.96
N ASP A 95 0.71 -17.87 1.90
CA ASP A 95 0.85 -18.18 3.33
C ASP A 95 2.03 -17.47 4.00
N GLY A 96 2.46 -16.33 3.44
CA GLY A 96 3.47 -15.45 4.03
C GLY A 96 2.97 -14.65 5.24
N PHE A 97 1.66 -14.66 5.49
CA PHE A 97 1.02 -13.99 6.62
C PHE A 97 0.23 -14.98 7.47
N THR A 98 0.28 -14.79 8.79
CA THR A 98 -0.62 -15.48 9.72
C THR A 98 -2.07 -15.03 9.51
N GLU A 99 -3.03 -15.76 10.07
CA GLU A 99 -4.44 -15.37 10.03
C GLU A 99 -4.69 -13.98 10.64
N GLY A 100 -4.07 -13.71 11.81
CA GLY A 100 -4.16 -12.40 12.46
C GLY A 100 -3.60 -11.27 11.58
N GLN A 101 -2.43 -11.49 10.95
CA GLN A 101 -1.85 -10.52 10.01
C GLN A 101 -2.75 -10.28 8.80
N ARG A 102 -3.38 -11.33 8.25
CA ARG A 102 -4.34 -11.18 7.16
C ARG A 102 -5.56 -10.36 7.60
N LEU A 103 -6.07 -10.55 8.82
CA LEU A 103 -7.18 -9.74 9.35
C LEU A 103 -6.79 -8.25 9.43
N VAL A 104 -5.57 -7.95 9.89
CA VAL A 104 -5.04 -6.58 9.89
C VAL A 104 -4.96 -6.03 8.47
N ILE A 105 -4.43 -6.80 7.51
CA ILE A 105 -4.39 -6.40 6.09
C ILE A 105 -5.81 -6.07 5.59
N ARG A 106 -6.83 -6.86 5.96
CA ARG A 106 -8.23 -6.54 5.58
C ARG A 106 -8.74 -5.25 6.18
N ASP A 107 -8.40 -4.97 7.44
CA ASP A 107 -8.74 -3.71 8.09
C ASP A 107 -8.05 -2.52 7.40
N VAL A 108 -6.79 -2.67 6.98
CA VAL A 108 -6.08 -1.68 6.16
C VAL A 108 -6.79 -1.43 4.83
N LEU A 109 -7.21 -2.49 4.12
CA LEU A 109 -7.96 -2.32 2.87
C LEU A 109 -9.31 -1.62 3.09
N ALA A 110 -9.99 -1.91 4.21
CA ALA A 110 -11.19 -1.19 4.61
C ALA A 110 -10.94 0.31 4.89
N ASP A 111 -9.78 0.67 5.43
CA ASP A 111 -9.34 2.07 5.54
C ASP A 111 -9.26 2.77 4.20
N THR A 112 -8.93 2.04 3.16
CA THR A 112 -8.90 2.57 1.79
C THR A 112 -10.26 2.57 1.08
N GLU A 113 -11.34 2.10 1.72
CA GLU A 113 -12.68 2.03 1.11
C GLU A 113 -12.69 1.33 -0.27
N GLY A 114 -11.81 0.33 -0.44
CA GLY A 114 -11.69 -0.44 -1.68
C GLY A 114 -10.96 0.25 -2.82
N VAL A 115 -10.37 1.44 -2.63
CA VAL A 115 -9.54 2.07 -3.67
C VAL A 115 -8.17 1.42 -3.82
N VAL A 116 -7.72 0.68 -2.80
CA VAL A 116 -6.54 -0.20 -2.86
C VAL A 116 -6.98 -1.66 -2.87
N ARG A 117 -6.33 -2.47 -3.72
CA ARG A 117 -6.39 -3.94 -3.69
C ARG A 117 -5.09 -4.53 -3.19
N TRP A 118 -5.19 -5.73 -2.63
CA TRP A 118 -4.05 -6.53 -2.20
C TRP A 118 -3.81 -7.68 -3.17
N GLY A 119 -2.57 -7.81 -3.64
CA GLY A 119 -2.18 -8.83 -4.61
C GLY A 119 -2.26 -10.26 -4.07
N GLY A 120 -2.37 -10.47 -2.76
CA GLY A 120 -2.61 -11.80 -2.17
C GLY A 120 -3.93 -12.43 -2.60
N ASP A 121 -4.91 -11.62 -3.01
CA ASP A 121 -6.23 -12.07 -3.50
C ASP A 121 -6.26 -12.36 -4.99
N ASP A 122 -5.22 -11.97 -5.71
CA ASP A 122 -5.21 -12.15 -7.15
C ASP A 122 -5.03 -13.62 -7.51
N ARG A 123 -5.50 -14.00 -8.70
CA ARG A 123 -5.44 -15.38 -9.20
C ARG A 123 -4.04 -15.97 -9.12
N ARG A 124 -3.03 -15.15 -9.44
CA ARG A 124 -1.62 -15.40 -9.10
C ARG A 124 -1.28 -14.48 -7.93
N PRO A 125 -1.16 -15.01 -6.71
CA PRO A 125 -0.94 -14.17 -5.54
C PRO A 125 0.37 -13.43 -5.64
N TYR A 126 0.38 -12.20 -5.14
CA TYR A 126 1.59 -11.47 -4.84
C TYR A 126 1.36 -10.77 -3.51
N GLU A 127 1.61 -11.48 -2.41
CA GLU A 127 1.24 -11.05 -1.05
C GLU A 127 1.95 -9.75 -0.60
N GLY A 128 3.07 -9.38 -1.21
CA GLY A 128 3.71 -8.09 -0.97
C GLY A 128 3.06 -6.91 -1.72
N LEU A 129 2.24 -7.15 -2.73
CA LEU A 129 1.76 -6.12 -3.66
C LEU A 129 0.49 -5.43 -3.14
N PHE A 130 0.50 -4.10 -3.16
CA PHE A 130 -0.67 -3.24 -2.95
C PHE A 130 -0.77 -2.24 -4.09
N TYR A 131 -1.94 -2.10 -4.70
CA TYR A 131 -2.12 -1.28 -5.89
C TYR A 131 -3.47 -0.57 -5.92
N LEU A 132 -3.54 0.59 -6.57
CA LEU A 132 -4.81 1.28 -6.78
C LEU A 132 -5.69 0.49 -7.76
N ALA A 133 -6.95 0.32 -7.38
CA ALA A 133 -7.99 -0.31 -8.22
C ALA A 133 -8.86 0.71 -8.97
N VAL A 134 -8.52 1.98 -8.83
CA VAL A 134 -9.22 3.12 -9.43
C VAL A 134 -8.21 4.03 -10.13
N PRO A 135 -8.62 4.75 -11.19
CA PRO A 135 -7.73 5.70 -11.84
C PRO A 135 -7.36 6.86 -10.89
N PRO A 136 -6.20 7.52 -11.08
CA PRO A 136 -5.74 8.60 -10.20
C PRO A 136 -6.69 9.80 -10.07
N ALA A 137 -7.61 10.00 -11.02
CA ALA A 137 -8.60 11.08 -11.00
C ALA A 137 -9.96 10.67 -10.40
N ASP A 138 -10.09 9.46 -9.85
CA ASP A 138 -11.34 8.97 -9.27
C ASP A 138 -11.70 9.72 -7.97
N ALA A 139 -12.93 10.23 -7.89
CA ALA A 139 -13.41 10.97 -6.71
C ALA A 139 -13.36 10.14 -5.42
N ARG A 140 -13.43 8.81 -5.50
CA ARG A 140 -13.25 7.92 -4.34
C ARG A 140 -11.84 7.99 -3.80
N LEU A 141 -10.83 8.07 -4.67
CA LEU A 141 -9.43 8.19 -4.25
C LEU A 141 -9.21 9.53 -3.52
N ALA A 142 -9.74 10.63 -4.07
CA ALA A 142 -9.66 11.95 -3.45
C ALA A 142 -10.31 11.97 -2.05
N ARG A 143 -11.51 11.38 -1.89
CA ARG A 143 -12.19 11.26 -0.59
C ARG A 143 -11.35 10.47 0.42
N VAL A 144 -10.82 9.32 0.03
CA VAL A 144 -10.01 8.48 0.91
C VAL A 144 -8.72 9.19 1.30
N ALA A 145 -8.06 9.87 0.36
CA ALA A 145 -6.88 10.65 0.64
C ALA A 145 -7.17 11.80 1.62
N ALA A 146 -8.27 12.53 1.45
CA ALA A 146 -8.69 13.58 2.38
C ALA A 146 -8.92 13.03 3.80
N LYS A 147 -9.58 11.87 3.91
CA LYS A 147 -9.76 11.17 5.20
C LYS A 147 -8.42 10.80 5.85
N VAL A 148 -7.47 10.27 5.08
CA VAL A 148 -6.12 9.92 5.56
C VAL A 148 -5.37 11.17 6.04
N ARG A 149 -5.45 12.29 5.31
CA ARG A 149 -4.84 13.57 5.74
C ARG A 149 -5.43 14.04 7.07
N ALA A 150 -6.75 14.02 7.20
CA ALA A 150 -7.43 14.40 8.44
C ALA A 150 -7.00 13.53 9.63
N TRP A 151 -6.78 12.23 9.43
CA TRP A 151 -6.21 11.37 10.48
C TRP A 151 -4.77 11.73 10.84
N ASN A 152 -3.93 12.05 9.86
CA ASN A 152 -2.55 12.45 10.13
C ASN A 152 -2.44 13.76 10.93
N GLU A 153 -3.46 14.62 10.86
CA GLU A 153 -3.54 15.88 11.61
C GLU A 153 -4.16 15.71 13.01
N ALA A 154 -4.82 14.58 13.29
CA ALA A 154 -5.50 14.31 14.55
C ALA A 154 -4.72 13.27 15.40
N PRO A 155 -4.16 13.66 16.57
CA PRO A 155 -3.47 12.72 17.45
C PRO A 155 -4.36 11.54 17.84
N GLY A 156 -3.83 10.31 17.74
CA GLY A 156 -4.57 9.09 18.08
C GLY A 156 -5.55 8.60 17.00
N ALA A 157 -5.66 9.28 15.86
CA ALA A 157 -6.40 8.80 14.70
C ALA A 157 -5.43 8.30 13.61
N GLY A 158 -5.68 7.11 13.06
CA GLY A 158 -4.90 6.58 11.93
C GLY A 158 -3.86 5.51 12.30
N ALA A 159 -2.76 5.45 11.56
CA ALA A 159 -1.82 4.33 11.62
C ALA A 159 -1.07 4.26 12.95
N GLY A 160 -1.08 3.08 13.59
CA GLY A 160 -0.47 2.85 14.90
C GLY A 160 -1.33 3.23 16.10
N ALA A 161 -2.54 3.78 15.90
CA ALA A 161 -3.50 3.94 16.98
C ALA A 161 -4.09 2.56 17.30
N VAL A 162 -3.57 1.86 18.33
CA VAL A 162 -3.87 0.46 18.70
C VAL A 162 -5.38 0.17 18.61
N PRO A 163 -5.89 -0.36 17.50
CA PRO A 163 -7.29 -0.70 17.38
C PRO A 163 -7.46 -2.18 17.71
N ASP A 164 -8.54 -2.52 18.41
CA ASP A 164 -8.94 -3.94 18.47
C ASP A 164 -9.43 -4.35 17.08
N VAL A 165 -8.53 -4.96 16.30
CA VAL A 165 -8.85 -5.46 14.94
C VAL A 165 -9.86 -6.61 14.95
N ALA A 166 -10.06 -7.27 16.10
CA ALA A 166 -11.09 -8.29 16.27
C ALA A 166 -12.48 -7.68 16.55
N GLU A 167 -12.56 -6.37 16.78
CA GLU A 167 -13.81 -5.65 17.04
C GLU A 167 -14.83 -5.95 15.92
N PRO A 168 -16.06 -6.39 16.26
CA PRO A 168 -17.05 -6.79 15.26
C PRO A 168 -17.36 -5.72 14.21
N ALA A 169 -17.29 -4.44 14.57
CA ALA A 169 -17.53 -3.33 13.64
C ALA A 169 -16.46 -3.27 12.53
N ARG A 170 -15.19 -3.45 12.89
CA ARG A 170 -14.07 -3.47 11.94
C ARG A 170 -14.12 -4.68 11.02
N ARG A 171 -14.37 -5.87 11.58
CA ARG A 171 -14.57 -7.09 10.77
C ARG A 171 -15.71 -6.96 9.75
N ARG A 172 -16.85 -6.37 10.15
CA ARG A 172 -17.96 -6.09 9.23
C ARG A 172 -17.58 -5.11 8.13
N ARG A 173 -16.77 -4.10 8.44
CA ARG A 173 -16.30 -3.12 7.45
C ARG A 173 -15.32 -3.76 6.46
N ALA A 174 -14.37 -4.56 6.96
CA ALA A 174 -13.43 -5.34 6.16
C ALA A 174 -14.14 -6.27 5.17
N ALA A 175 -15.18 -6.98 5.63
CA ALA A 175 -15.97 -7.89 4.80
C ALA A 175 -16.67 -7.23 3.60
N ARG A 176 -16.82 -5.90 3.58
CA ARG A 176 -17.41 -5.17 2.43
C ARG A 176 -16.46 -5.02 1.24
N TYR A 177 -15.17 -5.28 1.44
CA TYR A 177 -14.11 -5.04 0.46
C TYR A 177 -13.25 -6.29 0.21
N LEU A 178 -13.75 -7.47 0.58
CA LEU A 178 -13.24 -8.79 0.19
C LEU A 178 -13.82 -9.17 -1.18
#